data_AF-A0A7K0TBR2-F1
#
_entry.id   AF-A0A7K0TBR2-F1
#
_cell.length_a   1.000
_cell.length_b   1.000
_cell.length_c   1.000
_cell.angle_alpha   90.00
_cell.angle_beta   90.00
_cell.angle_gamma   90.00
#
_symmetry.space_group_name_H-M   'P 1'
#
loop_
_entity.id
_entity.type
_entity.pdbx_description
1 polymer ?
#
loop_
_entity_poly.entity_id
_entity_poly.type
_entity_poly.pdbx_seq_one_letter_code
_entity_poly.pdbx_strand_id
1 'polypeptide(L)'
;MAMNSSPTADQIKRVPKVLLHDHLDGGLRPQTIIDIAAEIGYTALPTQDAAELATWFRESCDSGSLVRYLETFSHTIAVMQRREDIIRVARECALDLARDGVVYAEVRGAPELFTEKGLTMSDVVEATLEGYKLGMAEAKAEGHEIVVYSLLCGMRQNKRSQEVAELVVKYRHLGVVGFDIAGPEDGFPPSDQKETFDYLRKEDAHFTIHAGEAYGLPSIWEAIQLCGAERLGHGVRIIDDIDFSGPEPKLGQLSSYIRDRRIPLELCPTSNLQTGAAKSYAEHPIGRLAKLRFRITLNTDNRLMSQTSMSLEMSEAVKAFNWDFTELQRVTINAMKSAFIPYPERLKIIESVIKPGYQKIASE
;
A
#
# COMPACT_ATOMS: atom_id res chain seq x y z
N MET A 1 -0.12 31.08 4.89
CA MET A 1 -0.89 31.75 3.83
C MET A 1 -0.89 30.90 2.56
N ALA A 2 0.24 30.58 1.93
CA ALA A 2 0.31 29.65 0.78
C ALA A 2 -0.08 28.20 1.12
N MET A 3 0.44 27.63 2.22
CA MET A 3 0.14 26.24 2.63
C MET A 3 -1.33 25.98 3.00
N ASN A 4 -2.17 27.02 3.11
CA ASN A 4 -3.58 26.92 3.49
C ASN A 4 -4.54 27.01 2.29
N SER A 5 -4.02 27.05 1.06
CA SER A 5 -4.84 26.99 -0.15
C SER A 5 -5.08 25.54 -0.59
N SER A 6 -6.21 25.30 -1.25
CA SER A 6 -6.49 24.04 -1.92
C SER A 6 -5.58 23.90 -3.16
N PRO A 7 -4.90 22.75 -3.33
CA PRO A 7 -4.04 22.52 -4.48
C PRO A 7 -4.86 22.21 -5.75
N THR A 8 -4.33 22.60 -6.91
CA THR A 8 -4.85 22.16 -8.21
C THR A 8 -4.42 20.72 -8.53
N ALA A 9 -5.06 20.08 -9.51
CA ALA A 9 -4.67 18.72 -9.94
C ALA A 9 -3.22 18.63 -10.44
N ASP A 10 -2.71 19.67 -11.12
CA ASP A 10 -1.31 19.72 -11.55
C ASP A 10 -0.35 19.82 -10.36
N GLN A 11 -0.66 20.70 -9.40
CA GLN A 11 0.12 20.81 -8.17
C GLN A 11 0.10 19.50 -7.37
N ILE A 12 -1.04 18.80 -7.31
CA ILE A 12 -1.14 17.48 -6.66
C ILE A 12 -0.18 16.48 -7.31
N LYS A 13 -0.10 16.43 -8.65
CA LYS A 13 0.85 15.53 -9.34
C LYS A 13 2.29 15.79 -8.96
N ARG A 14 2.63 17.05 -8.70
CA ARG A 14 4.02 17.48 -8.45
C ARG A 14 4.44 17.46 -6.98
N VAL A 15 3.52 17.53 -6.02
CA VAL A 15 3.90 17.47 -4.60
C VAL A 15 4.53 16.13 -4.25
N PRO A 16 5.56 16.11 -3.39
CA PRO A 16 6.21 14.87 -2.98
C PRO A 16 5.25 14.00 -2.18
N LYS A 17 5.19 12.71 -2.52
CA LYS A 17 4.29 11.74 -1.87
C LYS A 17 5.08 10.57 -1.30
N VAL A 18 4.49 9.90 -0.31
CA VAL A 18 5.06 8.73 0.34
C VAL A 18 3.99 7.66 0.37
N LEU A 19 4.32 6.49 -0.16
CA LEU A 19 3.40 5.36 -0.32
C LEU A 19 3.89 4.19 0.53
N LEU A 20 3.07 3.72 1.47
CA LEU A 20 3.44 2.61 2.35
C LEU A 20 2.63 1.34 2.11
N HIS A 21 1.58 1.43 1.31
CA HIS A 21 0.63 0.34 1.10
C HIS A 21 0.21 0.27 -0.37
N ASP A 22 0.97 -0.53 -1.11
CA ASP A 22 0.75 -0.80 -2.52
C ASP A 22 1.23 -2.21 -2.87
N HIS A 23 0.38 -2.98 -3.51
CA HIS A 23 0.63 -4.35 -3.94
C HIS A 23 1.23 -4.36 -5.34
N LEU A 24 2.41 -4.96 -5.49
CA LEU A 24 3.08 -5.09 -6.79
C LEU A 24 2.21 -5.86 -7.78
N ASP A 25 1.63 -6.96 -7.31
CA ASP A 25 0.78 -7.91 -8.06
C ASP A 25 -0.64 -7.41 -8.32
N GLY A 26 -1.04 -6.32 -7.66
CA GLY A 26 -2.23 -5.55 -7.96
C GLY A 26 -1.96 -4.22 -8.68
N GLY A 27 -0.72 -4.00 -9.15
CA GLY A 27 -0.26 -2.72 -9.69
C GLY A 27 0.29 -2.77 -11.12
N LEU A 28 0.11 -3.89 -11.84
CA LEU A 28 0.63 -4.08 -13.19
C LEU A 28 0.00 -3.11 -14.21
N ARG A 29 0.76 -2.74 -15.24
CA ARG A 29 0.20 -2.07 -16.41
C ARG A 29 -0.63 -3.07 -17.24
N PRO A 30 -1.86 -2.73 -17.67
CA PRO A 30 -2.68 -3.63 -18.50
C PRO A 30 -1.98 -4.09 -19.78
N GLN A 31 -1.25 -3.18 -20.45
CA GLN A 31 -0.50 -3.52 -21.66
C GLN A 31 0.60 -4.56 -21.36
N THR A 32 1.29 -4.43 -20.23
CA THR A 32 2.33 -5.39 -19.83
C THR A 32 1.74 -6.78 -19.58
N ILE A 33 0.54 -6.87 -19.01
CA ILE A 33 -0.18 -8.16 -18.87
C ILE A 33 -0.43 -8.79 -20.24
N ILE A 34 -0.94 -8.00 -21.20
CA ILE A 34 -1.23 -8.47 -22.57
C ILE A 34 0.04 -8.95 -23.27
N ASP A 35 1.12 -8.17 -23.21
CA ASP A 35 2.39 -8.49 -23.84
C ASP A 35 2.95 -9.81 -23.30
N ILE A 36 3.04 -9.94 -21.97
CA ILE A 36 3.57 -11.15 -21.34
C ILE A 36 2.65 -12.35 -21.61
N ALA A 37 1.32 -12.16 -21.54
CA ALA A 37 0.36 -13.22 -21.83
C ALA A 37 0.54 -13.76 -23.26
N ALA A 38 0.80 -12.89 -24.25
CA ALA A 38 1.10 -13.31 -25.61
C ALA A 38 2.44 -14.07 -25.69
N GLU A 39 3.48 -13.63 -24.99
CA GLU A 39 4.79 -14.29 -24.94
C GLU A 39 4.72 -15.71 -24.35
N ILE A 40 3.97 -15.89 -23.26
CA ILE A 40 3.87 -17.17 -22.54
C ILE A 40 2.71 -18.05 -23.04
N GLY A 41 1.93 -17.59 -24.01
CA GLY A 41 0.77 -18.30 -24.56
C GLY A 41 -0.43 -18.40 -23.60
N TYR A 42 -0.59 -17.43 -22.69
CA TYR A 42 -1.73 -17.36 -21.77
C TYR A 42 -2.96 -16.74 -22.46
N THR A 43 -4.01 -17.54 -22.63
CA THR A 43 -5.19 -17.17 -23.44
C THR A 43 -6.45 -16.83 -22.63
N ALA A 44 -6.36 -16.84 -21.30
CA ALA A 44 -7.52 -16.65 -20.43
C ALA A 44 -7.85 -15.17 -20.13
N LEU A 45 -7.11 -14.21 -20.72
CA LEU A 45 -7.46 -12.79 -20.58
C LEU A 45 -8.82 -12.49 -21.22
N PRO A 46 -9.65 -11.65 -20.59
CA PRO A 46 -10.99 -11.32 -21.08
C PRO A 46 -10.97 -10.46 -22.36
N THR A 47 -9.87 -9.73 -22.60
CA THR A 47 -9.66 -8.88 -23.77
C THR A 47 -8.15 -8.70 -24.01
N GLN A 48 -7.78 -8.28 -25.22
CA GLN A 48 -6.42 -7.92 -25.61
C GLN A 48 -6.25 -6.40 -25.81
N ASP A 49 -7.27 -5.60 -25.50
CA ASP A 49 -7.18 -4.15 -25.43
C ASP A 49 -6.84 -3.69 -24.01
N ALA A 50 -5.81 -2.85 -23.86
CA ALA A 50 -5.32 -2.42 -22.55
C ALA A 50 -6.33 -1.57 -21.76
N ALA A 51 -7.13 -0.74 -22.44
CA ALA A 51 -8.11 0.12 -21.79
C ALA A 51 -9.35 -0.68 -21.36
N GLU A 52 -9.82 -1.59 -22.20
CA GLU A 52 -10.87 -2.54 -21.84
C GLU A 52 -10.44 -3.45 -20.70
N LEU A 53 -9.19 -3.94 -20.72
CA LEU A 53 -8.65 -4.79 -19.66
C LEU A 53 -8.62 -4.03 -18.33
N ALA A 54 -8.13 -2.78 -18.32
CA ALA A 54 -8.14 -1.94 -17.12
C ALA A 54 -9.55 -1.74 -16.55
N THR A 55 -10.53 -1.54 -17.43
CA THR A 55 -11.94 -1.38 -17.04
C THR A 55 -12.49 -2.67 -16.44
N TRP A 56 -12.20 -3.82 -17.06
CA TRP A 56 -12.59 -5.12 -16.56
C TRP A 56 -12.01 -5.40 -15.16
N PHE A 57 -10.73 -5.08 -14.94
CA PHE A 57 -10.11 -5.21 -13.61
C PHE A 57 -10.88 -4.42 -12.55
N ARG A 58 -11.17 -3.15 -12.83
CA ARG A 58 -11.94 -2.28 -11.94
C ARG A 58 -13.33 -2.81 -11.63
N GLU A 59 -14.09 -3.17 -12.68
CA GLU A 59 -15.47 -3.65 -12.53
C GLU A 59 -15.55 -4.99 -11.80
N SER A 60 -14.58 -5.88 -12.01
CA SER A 60 -14.51 -7.16 -11.30
C SER A 60 -14.26 -6.97 -9.81
N CYS A 61 -13.38 -6.04 -9.42
CA CYS A 61 -13.12 -5.74 -8.02
C CYS A 61 -14.27 -4.99 -7.33
N ASP A 62 -15.02 -4.16 -8.04
CA ASP A 62 -16.19 -3.41 -7.53
C ASP A 62 -17.50 -4.24 -7.55
N SER A 63 -17.43 -5.52 -7.91
CA SER A 63 -18.62 -6.35 -8.17
C SER A 63 -19.32 -6.86 -6.90
N GLY A 64 -18.72 -6.69 -5.72
CA GLY A 64 -19.17 -7.32 -4.47
C GLY A 64 -19.06 -8.85 -4.46
N SER A 65 -18.38 -9.44 -5.45
CA SER A 65 -18.17 -10.89 -5.57
C SER A 65 -16.71 -11.23 -5.30
N LEU A 66 -16.46 -11.96 -4.21
CA LEU A 66 -15.14 -12.48 -3.89
C LEU A 66 -14.58 -13.36 -5.02
N VAL A 67 -15.43 -14.11 -5.73
CA VAL A 67 -15.00 -14.95 -6.86
C VAL A 67 -14.45 -14.10 -8.00
N ARG A 68 -15.15 -13.02 -8.38
CA ARG A 68 -14.66 -12.09 -9.42
C ARG A 68 -13.43 -11.31 -8.97
N TYR A 69 -13.36 -10.96 -7.68
CA TYR A 69 -12.18 -10.35 -7.10
C TYR A 69 -10.95 -11.27 -7.17
N LEU A 70 -11.09 -12.56 -6.87
CA LEU A 70 -9.97 -13.50 -6.96
C LEU A 70 -9.59 -13.83 -8.42
N GLU A 71 -10.55 -13.76 -9.34
CA GLU A 71 -10.32 -13.94 -10.77
C GLU A 71 -9.30 -12.92 -11.32
N THR A 72 -9.34 -11.67 -10.84
CA THR A 72 -8.38 -10.64 -11.29
C THR A 72 -6.94 -10.99 -10.94
N PHE A 73 -6.69 -11.44 -9.70
CA PHE A 73 -5.35 -11.87 -9.28
C PHE A 73 -4.87 -13.12 -10.01
N SER A 74 -5.77 -14.00 -10.48
CA SER A 74 -5.36 -15.15 -11.28
C SER A 74 -4.63 -14.75 -12.57
N HIS A 75 -5.02 -13.64 -13.20
CA HIS A 75 -4.37 -13.13 -14.40
C HIS A 75 -3.00 -12.48 -14.11
N THR A 76 -2.90 -11.67 -13.06
CA THR A 76 -1.64 -11.01 -12.71
C THR A 76 -0.60 -12.01 -12.22
N ILE A 77 -1.03 -13.01 -11.44
CA ILE A 77 -0.17 -14.12 -11.00
C ILE A 77 0.32 -14.95 -12.18
N ALA A 78 -0.56 -15.27 -13.15
CA ALA A 78 -0.19 -16.08 -14.31
C ALA A 78 0.94 -15.46 -15.15
N VAL A 79 0.97 -14.13 -15.27
CA VAL A 79 1.98 -13.39 -16.06
C VAL A 79 3.23 -13.01 -15.24
N MET A 80 3.33 -13.41 -13.98
CA MET A 80 4.47 -13.10 -13.11
C MET A 80 5.24 -14.37 -12.68
N GLN A 81 5.22 -15.43 -13.50
CA GLN A 81 5.87 -16.70 -13.18
C GLN A 81 7.30 -16.84 -13.73
N ARG A 82 7.79 -15.87 -14.53
CA ARG A 82 9.19 -15.84 -15.01
C ARG A 82 9.96 -14.70 -14.37
N ARG A 83 11.28 -14.87 -14.24
CA ARG A 83 12.17 -13.88 -13.61
C ARG A 83 12.11 -12.54 -14.34
N GLU A 84 12.19 -12.56 -15.66
CA GLU A 84 12.17 -11.38 -16.52
C GLU A 84 10.87 -10.57 -16.40
N ASP A 85 9.74 -11.27 -16.20
CA ASP A 85 8.43 -10.64 -16.05
C ASP A 85 8.31 -9.92 -14.70
N ILE A 86 8.78 -10.55 -13.62
CA ILE A 86 8.84 -9.92 -12.29
C ILE A 86 9.74 -8.68 -12.30
N ILE A 87 10.92 -8.77 -12.93
CA ILE A 87 11.83 -7.62 -13.10
C ILE A 87 11.14 -6.50 -13.86
N ARG A 88 10.46 -6.81 -14.97
CA ARG A 88 9.71 -5.84 -15.78
C ARG A 88 8.63 -5.15 -14.96
N VAL A 89 7.79 -5.90 -14.26
CA VAL A 89 6.69 -5.37 -13.45
C VAL A 89 7.21 -4.49 -12.30
N ALA A 90 8.24 -4.92 -11.57
CA ALA A 90 8.85 -4.14 -10.50
C ALA A 90 9.52 -2.86 -11.01
N ARG A 91 10.21 -2.91 -12.15
CA ARG A 91 10.78 -1.74 -12.82
C ARG A 91 9.70 -0.72 -13.20
N GLU A 92 8.63 -1.19 -13.84
CA GLU A 92 7.51 -0.34 -14.26
C GLU A 92 6.80 0.30 -13.06
N CYS A 93 6.62 -0.45 -11.97
CA CYS A 93 6.07 0.05 -10.71
C CYS A 93 6.88 1.25 -10.16
N ALA A 94 8.19 1.12 -10.02
CA ALA A 94 9.04 2.20 -9.52
C ALA A 94 8.99 3.44 -10.43
N LEU A 95 8.96 3.24 -11.76
CA LEU A 95 8.88 4.31 -12.74
C LEU A 95 7.54 5.06 -12.69
N ASP A 96 6.42 4.34 -12.61
CA ASP A 96 5.09 4.95 -12.53
C ASP A 96 4.89 5.72 -11.23
N LEU A 97 5.36 5.19 -10.11
CA LEU A 97 5.34 5.88 -8.83
C LEU A 97 6.15 7.18 -8.87
N ALA A 98 7.36 7.15 -9.44
CA ALA A 98 8.20 8.33 -9.56
C ALA A 98 7.54 9.43 -10.40
N ARG A 99 6.94 9.05 -11.54
CA ARG A 99 6.19 9.95 -12.43
C ARG A 99 4.94 10.53 -11.77
N ASP A 100 4.36 9.83 -10.80
CA ASP A 100 3.26 10.31 -9.96
C ASP A 100 3.72 11.12 -8.74
N GLY A 101 5.00 11.53 -8.71
CA GLY A 101 5.56 12.38 -7.65
C GLY A 101 5.81 11.67 -6.32
N VAL A 102 5.80 10.33 -6.30
CA VAL A 102 6.19 9.55 -5.13
C VAL A 102 7.71 9.60 -4.97
N VAL A 103 8.17 10.01 -3.80
CA VAL A 103 9.61 10.13 -3.48
C VAL A 103 10.10 8.96 -2.61
N TYR A 104 9.18 8.24 -1.98
CA TYR A 104 9.47 7.05 -1.19
C TYR A 104 8.30 6.06 -1.27
N ALA A 105 8.60 4.79 -1.53
CA ALA A 105 7.61 3.73 -1.55
C ALA A 105 8.08 2.46 -0.80
N GLU A 106 7.17 1.86 -0.05
CA GLU A 106 7.25 0.47 0.42
C GLU A 106 6.18 -0.32 -0.31
N VAL A 107 6.59 -1.11 -1.30
CA VAL A 107 5.71 -1.90 -2.15
C VAL A 107 5.73 -3.35 -1.66
N ARG A 108 4.55 -3.95 -1.49
CA ARG A 108 4.38 -5.29 -0.93
C ARG A 108 4.04 -6.31 -2.01
N GLY A 109 4.36 -7.56 -1.76
CA GLY A 109 4.04 -8.67 -2.64
C GLY A 109 4.27 -10.01 -1.95
N ALA A 110 3.51 -11.03 -2.35
CA ALA A 110 3.61 -12.36 -1.78
C ALA A 110 4.51 -13.25 -2.66
N PRO A 111 5.80 -13.45 -2.32
CA PRO A 111 6.72 -14.18 -3.18
C PRO A 111 6.29 -15.64 -3.42
N GLU A 112 5.50 -16.21 -2.50
CA GLU A 112 4.97 -17.56 -2.64
C GLU A 112 4.06 -17.76 -3.87
N LEU A 113 3.37 -16.71 -4.33
CA LEU A 113 2.43 -16.77 -5.46
C LEU A 113 3.13 -16.93 -6.82
N PHE A 114 4.43 -16.64 -6.89
CA PHE A 114 5.19 -16.60 -8.15
C PHE A 114 6.12 -17.80 -8.31
N THR A 115 5.75 -18.94 -7.71
CA THR A 115 6.59 -20.15 -7.65
C THR A 115 6.05 -21.32 -8.49
N GLU A 116 4.92 -21.14 -9.19
CA GLU A 116 4.22 -22.23 -9.90
C GLU A 116 4.96 -22.76 -11.13
N LYS A 117 5.91 -21.98 -11.68
CA LYS A 117 6.76 -22.38 -12.82
C LYS A 117 8.23 -22.61 -12.46
N GLY A 118 8.51 -22.87 -11.18
CA GLY A 118 9.80 -23.38 -10.72
C GLY A 118 10.76 -22.33 -10.16
N LEU A 119 10.34 -21.07 -10.04
CA LEU A 119 11.07 -20.08 -9.24
C LEU A 119 10.97 -20.43 -7.75
N THR A 120 12.06 -20.23 -7.01
CA THR A 120 12.01 -20.19 -5.55
C THR A 120 11.51 -18.83 -5.09
N MET A 121 11.02 -18.73 -3.85
CA MET A 121 10.68 -17.40 -3.29
C MET A 121 11.88 -16.46 -3.25
N SER A 122 13.11 -16.98 -3.09
CA SER A 122 14.33 -16.15 -3.16
C SER A 122 14.53 -15.57 -4.57
N ASP A 123 14.31 -16.36 -5.62
CA ASP A 123 14.42 -15.88 -7.00
C ASP A 123 13.43 -14.73 -7.26
N VAL A 124 12.21 -14.84 -6.74
CA VAL A 124 11.15 -13.83 -6.84
C VAL A 124 11.54 -12.53 -6.12
N VAL A 125 12.05 -12.63 -4.87
CA VAL A 125 12.53 -11.47 -4.11
C VAL A 125 13.68 -10.80 -4.86
N GLU A 126 14.66 -11.56 -5.32
CA GLU A 126 15.82 -11.02 -6.04
C GLU A 126 15.43 -10.36 -7.37
N ALA A 127 14.51 -10.95 -8.12
CA ALA A 127 13.97 -10.37 -9.35
C ALA A 127 13.24 -9.05 -9.09
N THR A 128 12.43 -9.00 -8.02
CA THR A 128 11.69 -7.80 -7.61
C THR A 128 12.65 -6.65 -7.25
N LEU A 129 13.67 -6.93 -6.44
CA LEU A 129 14.67 -5.95 -6.03
C LEU A 129 15.50 -5.45 -7.22
N GLU A 130 15.85 -6.33 -8.16
CA GLU A 130 16.50 -5.95 -9.41
C GLU A 130 15.63 -5.01 -10.24
N GLY A 131 14.34 -5.33 -10.41
CA GLY A 131 13.38 -4.47 -11.10
C GLY A 131 13.27 -3.09 -10.46
N TYR A 132 13.12 -2.99 -9.14
CA TYR A 132 13.12 -1.69 -8.46
C TYR A 132 14.40 -0.89 -8.70
N LYS A 133 15.57 -1.53 -8.64
CA LYS A 133 16.84 -0.86 -8.92
C LYS A 133 16.89 -0.28 -10.34
N LEU A 134 16.42 -1.04 -11.33
CA LEU A 134 16.34 -0.57 -12.73
C LEU A 134 15.35 0.59 -12.86
N GLY A 135 14.16 0.47 -12.27
CA GLY A 135 13.12 1.50 -12.38
C GLY A 135 13.49 2.80 -11.69
N MET A 136 14.16 2.73 -10.53
CA MET A 136 14.72 3.92 -9.86
C MET A 136 15.81 4.60 -10.69
N ALA A 137 16.64 3.82 -11.41
CA ALA A 137 17.67 4.39 -12.29
C ALA A 137 17.06 5.08 -13.52
N GLU A 138 16.04 4.47 -14.12
CA GLU A 138 15.27 5.06 -15.23
C GLU A 138 14.53 6.33 -14.80
N ALA A 139 13.83 6.29 -13.66
CA ALA A 139 13.16 7.46 -13.09
C ALA A 139 14.14 8.62 -12.87
N LYS A 140 15.35 8.34 -12.37
CA LYS A 140 16.40 9.35 -12.19
C LYS A 140 16.85 9.94 -13.52
N ALA A 141 16.97 9.15 -14.57
CA ALA A 141 17.29 9.64 -15.92
C ALA A 141 16.18 10.56 -16.48
N GLU A 142 14.93 10.36 -16.07
CA GLU A 142 13.78 11.23 -16.39
C GLU A 142 13.67 12.46 -15.47
N GLY A 143 14.58 12.62 -14.50
CA GLY A 143 14.59 13.75 -13.57
C GLY A 143 13.70 13.56 -12.34
N HIS A 144 13.25 12.33 -12.07
CA HIS A 144 12.50 11.97 -10.87
C HIS A 144 13.39 11.24 -9.85
N GLU A 145 13.37 11.67 -8.59
CA GLU A 145 14.02 10.95 -7.50
C GLU A 145 12.99 10.18 -6.68
N ILE A 146 13.17 8.86 -6.57
CA ILE A 146 12.38 7.96 -5.75
C ILE A 146 13.29 6.93 -5.08
N VAL A 147 12.91 6.48 -3.89
CA VAL A 147 13.45 5.27 -3.26
C VAL A 147 12.34 4.26 -3.06
N VAL A 148 12.52 3.03 -3.54
CA VAL A 148 11.54 1.93 -3.42
C VAL A 148 12.15 0.77 -2.64
N TYR A 149 11.44 0.33 -1.62
CA TYR A 149 11.76 -0.87 -0.83
C TYR A 149 10.63 -1.89 -0.91
N SER A 150 10.95 -3.15 -0.64
CA SER A 150 10.00 -4.25 -0.63
C SER A 150 9.50 -4.55 0.79
N LEU A 151 8.21 -4.84 0.90
CA LEU A 151 7.64 -5.65 1.98
C LEU A 151 7.32 -7.03 1.42
N LEU A 152 7.47 -8.08 2.22
CA LEU A 152 7.10 -9.44 1.80
C LEU A 152 5.84 -9.89 2.55
N CYS A 153 4.83 -10.34 1.80
CA CYS A 153 3.56 -10.80 2.34
C CYS A 153 3.54 -12.32 2.50
N GLY A 154 3.13 -12.81 3.67
CA GLY A 154 2.62 -14.16 3.83
C GLY A 154 1.12 -14.21 3.53
N MET A 155 0.64 -15.21 2.80
CA MET A 155 -0.78 -15.38 2.53
C MET A 155 -1.46 -16.11 3.69
N ARG A 156 -2.48 -15.47 4.27
CA ARG A 156 -3.23 -15.94 5.44
C ARG A 156 -3.63 -17.42 5.37
N GLN A 157 -4.09 -17.83 4.20
CA GLN A 157 -4.67 -19.16 3.95
C GLN A 157 -3.64 -20.24 3.59
N ASN A 158 -2.39 -19.88 3.26
CA ASN A 158 -1.42 -20.83 2.69
C ASN A 158 -0.49 -21.48 3.73
N LYS A 159 -0.45 -20.97 4.97
CA LYS A 159 0.43 -21.46 6.05
C LYS A 159 1.94 -21.44 5.71
N ARG A 160 2.37 -20.50 4.85
CA ARG A 160 3.78 -20.32 4.44
C ARG A 160 4.43 -19.04 4.97
N SER A 161 3.73 -18.29 5.82
CA SER A 161 4.20 -17.01 6.37
C SER A 161 5.57 -17.09 7.06
N GLN A 162 5.89 -18.21 7.71
CA GLN A 162 7.19 -18.41 8.35
C GLN A 162 8.35 -18.40 7.34
N GLU A 163 8.19 -19.10 6.20
CA GLU A 163 9.20 -19.08 5.12
C GLU A 163 9.42 -17.65 4.60
N VAL A 164 8.34 -16.88 4.46
CA VAL A 164 8.40 -15.49 4.00
C VAL A 164 9.07 -14.59 5.03
N ALA A 165 8.78 -14.76 6.31
CA ALA A 165 9.41 -14.00 7.39
C ALA A 165 10.93 -14.23 7.46
N GLU A 166 11.40 -15.47 7.25
CA GLU A 166 12.82 -15.77 7.15
C GLU A 166 13.49 -15.06 5.97
N LEU A 167 12.78 -14.88 4.85
CA LEU A 167 13.27 -14.07 3.73
C LEU A 167 13.35 -12.59 4.08
N VAL A 168 12.41 -12.04 4.86
CA VAL A 168 12.49 -10.65 5.35
C VAL A 168 13.79 -10.45 6.13
N VAL A 169 14.10 -11.37 7.04
CA VAL A 169 15.34 -11.33 7.83
C VAL A 169 16.59 -11.51 6.96
N LYS A 170 16.54 -12.41 5.96
CA LYS A 170 17.64 -12.66 5.02
C LYS A 170 17.96 -11.44 4.14
N TYR A 171 16.95 -10.72 3.65
CA TYR A 171 17.11 -9.62 2.68
C TYR A 171 17.00 -8.21 3.29
N ARG A 172 16.96 -8.08 4.63
CA ARG A 172 16.78 -6.79 5.35
C ARG A 172 17.78 -5.68 5.04
N HIS A 173 18.95 -6.04 4.52
CA HIS A 173 20.01 -5.08 4.13
C HIS A 173 20.18 -4.99 2.61
N LEU A 174 19.29 -5.61 1.84
CA LEU A 174 19.33 -5.72 0.39
C LEU A 174 18.13 -5.07 -0.31
N GLY A 175 17.20 -4.48 0.44
CA GLY A 175 16.04 -3.76 -0.10
C GLY A 175 14.69 -4.29 0.36
N VAL A 176 14.65 -5.32 1.21
CA VAL A 176 13.43 -5.70 1.95
C VAL A 176 13.45 -4.97 3.30
N VAL A 177 12.35 -4.32 3.68
CA VAL A 177 12.30 -3.52 4.93
C VAL A 177 11.23 -3.98 5.90
N GLY A 178 10.45 -5.00 5.56
CA GLY A 178 9.49 -5.55 6.51
C GLY A 178 8.61 -6.65 5.95
N PHE A 179 7.78 -7.17 6.84
CA PHE A 179 6.82 -8.22 6.60
C PHE A 179 5.38 -7.69 6.65
N ASP A 180 4.47 -8.39 5.98
CA ASP A 180 3.03 -8.20 6.10
C ASP A 180 2.30 -9.54 5.92
N ILE A 181 1.01 -9.55 6.19
CA ILE A 181 0.12 -10.67 5.84
C ILE A 181 -1.03 -10.16 4.98
N ALA A 182 -1.33 -10.88 3.91
CA ALA A 182 -2.36 -10.54 2.94
C ALA A 182 -3.32 -11.73 2.72
N GLY A 183 -4.32 -11.53 1.89
CA GLY A 183 -5.39 -12.51 1.65
C GLY A 183 -6.61 -12.29 2.55
N PRO A 184 -7.54 -13.26 2.62
CA PRO A 184 -8.82 -13.09 3.29
C PRO A 184 -8.63 -12.85 4.80
N GLU A 185 -9.14 -11.73 5.32
CA GLU A 185 -9.05 -11.40 6.75
C GLU A 185 -10.08 -12.19 7.59
N ASP A 186 -11.33 -12.25 7.12
CA ASP A 186 -12.40 -12.99 7.82
C ASP A 186 -12.14 -14.49 7.78
N GLY A 187 -12.22 -15.15 8.95
CA GLY A 187 -11.89 -16.56 9.13
C GLY A 187 -10.40 -16.89 9.19
N PHE A 188 -9.49 -15.92 9.01
CA PHE A 188 -8.04 -16.12 9.13
C PHE A 188 -7.42 -15.01 10.00
N PRO A 189 -7.67 -15.01 11.33
CA PRO A 189 -7.20 -13.96 12.22
C PRO A 189 -5.65 -13.84 12.19
N PRO A 190 -5.09 -12.64 12.42
CA PRO A 190 -3.63 -12.47 12.47
C PRO A 190 -2.97 -13.32 13.56
N SER A 191 -3.70 -13.69 14.61
CA SER A 191 -3.22 -14.53 15.71
C SER A 191 -2.89 -15.96 15.29
N ASP A 192 -3.41 -16.46 14.17
CA ASP A 192 -3.02 -17.75 13.59
C ASP A 192 -1.53 -17.80 13.23
N GLN A 193 -0.92 -16.63 13.02
CA GLN A 193 0.48 -16.47 12.61
C GLN A 193 1.32 -15.85 13.72
N LYS A 194 0.87 -15.94 14.98
CA LYS A 194 1.55 -15.34 16.13
C LYS A 194 3.01 -15.76 16.25
N GLU A 195 3.33 -17.03 16.00
CA GLU A 195 4.72 -17.53 16.09
C GLU A 195 5.64 -16.85 15.06
N THR A 196 5.13 -16.58 13.85
CA THR A 196 5.85 -15.84 12.82
C THR A 196 6.11 -14.39 13.23
N PHE A 197 5.13 -13.71 13.82
CA PHE A 197 5.33 -12.36 14.35
C PHE A 197 6.26 -12.34 15.57
N ASP A 198 6.21 -13.36 16.43
CA ASP A 198 7.15 -13.52 17.54
C ASP A 198 8.60 -13.70 17.03
N TYR A 199 8.78 -14.45 15.94
CA TYR A 199 10.08 -14.60 15.27
C TYR A 199 10.59 -13.27 14.72
N LEU A 200 9.78 -12.55 13.93
CA LEU A 200 10.16 -11.24 13.37
C LEU A 200 10.57 -10.24 14.44
N ARG A 201 9.83 -10.18 15.56
CA ARG A 201 10.20 -9.31 16.69
C ARG A 201 11.53 -9.69 17.35
N LYS A 202 11.84 -10.98 17.47
CA LYS A 202 13.13 -11.44 18.03
C LYS A 202 14.31 -11.13 17.10
N GLU A 203 14.05 -11.00 15.81
CA GLU A 203 15.04 -10.67 14.78
C GLU A 203 15.14 -9.17 14.49
N ASP A 204 14.47 -8.31 15.27
CA ASP A 204 14.40 -6.86 15.04
C ASP A 204 13.88 -6.49 13.63
N ALA A 205 13.03 -7.35 13.04
CA ALA A 205 12.45 -7.14 11.73
C ALA A 205 11.11 -6.40 11.84
N HIS A 206 10.91 -5.40 10.96
CA HIS A 206 9.70 -4.61 10.94
C HIS A 206 8.52 -5.35 10.31
N PHE A 207 7.30 -5.06 10.77
CA PHE A 207 6.10 -5.58 10.13
C PHE A 207 4.86 -4.71 10.30
N THR A 208 4.04 -4.72 9.26
CA THR A 208 2.66 -4.23 9.26
C THR A 208 1.71 -5.43 9.19
N ILE A 209 0.45 -5.24 9.52
CA ILE A 209 -0.57 -6.29 9.44
C ILE A 209 -1.83 -5.69 8.85
N HIS A 210 -2.33 -6.24 7.73
CA HIS A 210 -3.70 -5.96 7.28
C HIS A 210 -4.69 -6.30 8.38
N ALA A 211 -5.45 -5.33 8.89
CA ALA A 211 -6.46 -5.59 9.90
C ALA A 211 -7.49 -4.48 9.95
N GLY A 212 -8.73 -4.85 10.26
CA GLY A 212 -9.82 -3.90 10.37
C GLY A 212 -10.32 -3.38 9.03
N GLU A 213 -10.30 -4.21 7.99
CA GLU A 213 -10.97 -3.94 6.73
C GLU A 213 -12.28 -4.74 6.65
N ALA A 214 -12.20 -6.07 6.71
CA ALA A 214 -13.32 -6.99 6.57
C ALA A 214 -13.85 -7.54 7.91
N TYR A 215 -12.99 -7.81 8.90
CA TYR A 215 -13.40 -8.44 10.18
C TYR A 215 -13.72 -7.42 11.30
N GLY A 216 -13.10 -6.23 11.26
CA GLY A 216 -13.41 -5.12 12.16
C GLY A 216 -12.53 -5.04 13.42
N LEU A 217 -13.08 -4.50 14.51
CA LEU A 217 -12.33 -4.18 15.74
C LEU A 217 -11.57 -5.37 16.36
N PRO A 218 -12.10 -6.61 16.41
CA PRO A 218 -11.36 -7.75 16.95
C PRO A 218 -10.04 -8.01 16.22
N SER A 219 -10.03 -7.93 14.89
CA SER A 219 -8.81 -8.09 14.09
C SER A 219 -7.76 -7.03 14.40
N ILE A 220 -8.20 -5.76 14.50
CA ILE A 220 -7.32 -4.64 14.88
C ILE A 220 -6.70 -4.89 16.26
N TRP A 221 -7.53 -5.33 17.21
CA TRP A 221 -7.09 -5.63 18.56
C TRP A 221 -6.05 -6.77 18.57
N GLU A 222 -6.30 -7.87 17.86
CA GLU A 222 -5.37 -9.01 17.80
C GLU A 222 -4.05 -8.63 17.12
N ALA A 223 -4.11 -7.92 15.98
CA ALA A 223 -2.93 -7.45 15.26
C ALA A 223 -1.99 -6.64 16.17
N ILE A 224 -2.55 -5.76 17.01
CA ILE A 224 -1.74 -4.95 17.93
C ILE A 224 -1.35 -5.73 19.18
N GLN A 225 -2.32 -6.32 19.89
CA GLN A 225 -2.10 -6.79 21.26
C GLN A 225 -1.46 -8.18 21.30
N LEU A 226 -1.80 -9.05 20.34
CA LEU A 226 -1.26 -10.40 20.30
C LEU A 226 -0.02 -10.49 19.39
N CYS A 227 -0.08 -9.85 18.23
CA CYS A 227 0.97 -9.95 17.21
C CYS A 227 2.01 -8.82 17.28
N GLY A 228 1.64 -7.65 17.82
CA GLY A 228 2.58 -6.54 18.01
C GLY A 228 2.80 -5.67 16.77
N ALA A 229 1.79 -5.53 15.90
CA ALA A 229 1.88 -4.73 14.67
C ALA A 229 2.41 -3.31 14.91
N GLU A 230 3.40 -2.89 14.11
CA GLU A 230 3.93 -1.53 14.16
C GLU A 230 3.07 -0.54 13.35
N ARG A 231 2.38 -1.05 12.32
CA ARG A 231 1.40 -0.35 11.49
C ARG A 231 0.23 -1.28 11.19
N LEU A 232 -0.91 -0.69 10.83
CA LEU A 232 -2.08 -1.43 10.38
C LEU A 232 -2.31 -1.17 8.89
N GLY A 233 -2.26 -2.23 8.09
CA GLY A 233 -2.82 -2.24 6.74
C GLY A 233 -4.32 -1.95 6.83
N HIS A 234 -4.78 -0.88 6.21
CA HIS A 234 -6.10 -0.26 6.44
C HIS A 234 -6.29 0.25 7.88
N GLY A 235 -6.83 -0.59 8.78
CA GLY A 235 -7.31 -0.16 10.10
C GLY A 235 -8.53 0.75 10.05
N VAL A 236 -9.24 0.80 8.92
CA VAL A 236 -10.33 1.76 8.64
C VAL A 236 -11.52 1.59 9.61
N ARG A 237 -11.81 0.35 10.02
CA ARG A 237 -12.87 0.01 10.98
C ARG A 237 -12.58 0.45 12.42
N ILE A 238 -11.42 1.05 12.70
CA ILE A 238 -11.19 1.68 14.03
C ILE A 238 -12.21 2.80 14.33
N ILE A 239 -12.82 3.35 13.29
CA ILE A 239 -13.91 4.32 13.40
C ILE A 239 -15.10 3.80 14.20
N ASP A 240 -15.33 2.48 14.21
CA ASP A 240 -16.45 1.84 14.91
C ASP A 240 -16.24 1.82 16.43
N ASP A 241 -15.02 2.06 16.90
CA ASP A 241 -14.70 2.25 18.32
C ASP A 241 -14.85 3.73 18.76
N ILE A 242 -15.44 4.60 17.92
CA ILE A 242 -15.60 6.03 18.20
C ILE A 242 -17.08 6.39 18.16
N ASP A 243 -17.60 6.89 19.28
CA ASP A 243 -18.98 7.36 19.42
C ASP A 243 -19.09 8.82 18.95
N PHE A 244 -19.91 9.04 17.92
CA PHE A 244 -20.20 10.35 17.34
C PHE A 244 -21.60 10.89 17.71
N SER A 245 -22.32 10.24 18.63
CA SER A 245 -23.68 10.66 19.03
C SER A 245 -23.71 11.92 19.90
N GLY A 246 -22.60 12.24 20.57
CA GLY A 246 -22.43 13.42 21.40
C GLY A 246 -21.94 14.66 20.65
N PRO A 247 -21.86 15.82 21.34
CA PRO A 247 -21.35 17.07 20.76
C PRO A 247 -19.85 16.99 20.40
N GLU A 248 -19.10 16.12 21.09
CA GLU A 248 -17.71 15.81 20.79
C GLU A 248 -17.55 14.31 20.58
N PRO A 249 -16.72 13.86 19.61
CA PRO A 249 -16.47 12.44 19.43
C PRO A 249 -15.79 11.82 20.65
N LYS A 250 -16.35 10.72 21.16
CA LYS A 250 -15.81 9.97 22.29
C LYS A 250 -15.12 8.71 21.80
N LEU A 251 -13.79 8.69 21.93
CA LEU A 251 -13.00 7.51 21.58
C LEU A 251 -13.19 6.40 22.62
N GLY A 252 -13.35 5.17 22.14
CA GLY A 252 -13.25 3.95 22.93
C GLY A 252 -11.81 3.64 23.33
N GLN A 253 -11.63 2.49 23.98
CA GLN A 253 -10.33 2.13 24.57
C GLN A 253 -9.28 1.82 23.49
N LEU A 254 -9.66 1.11 22.42
CA LEU A 254 -8.73 0.68 21.38
C LEU A 254 -8.31 1.87 20.50
N SER A 255 -9.27 2.68 20.08
CA SER A 255 -9.05 3.89 19.29
C SER A 255 -8.22 4.93 20.05
N SER A 256 -8.46 5.11 21.36
CA SER A 256 -7.62 5.94 22.22
C SER A 256 -6.18 5.43 22.27
N TYR A 257 -5.99 4.12 22.52
CA TYR A 257 -4.66 3.50 22.57
C TYR A 257 -3.89 3.68 21.26
N ILE A 258 -4.52 3.40 20.12
CA ILE A 258 -3.93 3.54 18.77
C ILE A 258 -3.53 4.98 18.51
N ARG A 259 -4.44 5.93 18.77
CA ARG A 259 -4.18 7.37 18.55
C ARG A 259 -3.01 7.85 19.39
N ASP A 260 -2.98 7.50 20.68
CA ASP A 260 -2.03 8.05 21.64
C ASP A 260 -0.63 7.41 21.47
N ARG A 261 -0.56 6.12 21.13
CA ARG A 261 0.69 5.43 20.73
C ARG A 261 1.20 5.85 19.34
N ARG A 262 0.41 6.61 18.57
CA ARG A 262 0.71 6.99 17.18
C ARG A 262 0.89 5.77 16.26
N ILE A 263 0.14 4.69 16.47
CA ILE A 263 0.14 3.53 15.57
C ILE A 263 -0.41 3.98 14.20
N PRO A 264 0.35 3.84 13.10
CA PRO A 264 -0.08 4.31 11.78
C PRO A 264 -1.22 3.48 11.20
N LEU A 265 -2.16 4.15 10.55
CA LEU A 265 -3.22 3.55 9.73
C LEU A 265 -2.90 3.75 8.25
N GLU A 266 -2.65 2.67 7.53
CA GLU A 266 -2.37 2.64 6.11
C GLU A 266 -3.67 2.65 5.31
N LEU A 267 -4.35 3.80 5.27
CA LEU A 267 -5.68 3.91 4.68
C LEU A 267 -5.61 4.01 3.15
N CYS A 268 -6.53 3.32 2.49
CA CYS A 268 -6.59 3.15 1.04
C CYS A 268 -8.01 3.47 0.53
N PRO A 269 -8.38 4.75 0.36
CA PRO A 269 -9.77 5.14 0.17
C PRO A 269 -10.48 4.50 -1.01
N THR A 270 -9.91 4.48 -2.23
CA THR A 270 -10.58 3.81 -3.37
C THR A 270 -10.83 2.33 -3.08
N SER A 271 -9.80 1.64 -2.57
CA SER A 271 -9.92 0.23 -2.19
C SER A 271 -11.03 0.03 -1.15
N ASN A 272 -11.05 0.85 -0.10
CA ASN A 272 -12.09 0.77 0.94
C ASN A 272 -13.51 1.07 0.45
N LEU A 273 -13.67 1.80 -0.66
CA LEU A 273 -14.98 1.95 -1.32
C LEU A 273 -15.38 0.64 -2.01
N GLN A 274 -14.46 0.04 -2.76
CA GLN A 274 -14.69 -1.20 -3.52
C GLN A 274 -14.87 -2.43 -2.61
N THR A 275 -14.17 -2.48 -1.48
CA THR A 275 -14.30 -3.55 -0.47
C THR A 275 -15.50 -3.34 0.47
N GLY A 276 -16.23 -2.22 0.32
CA GLY A 276 -17.42 -1.92 1.11
C GLY A 276 -17.15 -1.41 2.53
N ALA A 277 -15.90 -1.12 2.88
CA ALA A 277 -15.52 -0.52 4.15
C ALA A 277 -15.96 0.95 4.27
N ALA A 278 -16.22 1.63 3.15
CA ALA A 278 -16.80 2.97 3.08
C ALA A 278 -17.76 3.10 1.88
N LYS A 279 -18.71 4.03 1.96
CA LYS A 279 -19.73 4.23 0.90
C LYS A 279 -19.33 5.22 -0.18
N SER A 280 -18.53 6.21 0.19
CA SER A 280 -18.09 7.29 -0.69
C SER A 280 -16.87 7.96 -0.07
N TYR A 281 -16.12 8.72 -0.87
CA TYR A 281 -15.02 9.53 -0.34
C TYR A 281 -15.50 10.53 0.73
N ALA A 282 -16.63 11.20 0.52
CA ALA A 282 -17.16 12.19 1.48
C ALA A 282 -17.49 11.58 2.85
N GLU A 283 -17.93 10.32 2.87
CA GLU A 283 -18.25 9.60 4.12
C GLU A 283 -17.07 8.78 4.66
N HIS A 284 -15.96 8.68 3.92
CA HIS A 284 -14.86 7.79 4.23
C HIS A 284 -14.23 8.12 5.61
N PRO A 285 -13.98 7.11 6.47
CA PRO A 285 -13.48 7.33 7.83
C PRO A 285 -12.18 8.15 7.94
N ILE A 286 -11.33 8.12 6.91
CA ILE A 286 -10.07 8.90 6.85
C ILE A 286 -10.28 10.38 7.19
N GLY A 287 -11.38 11.02 6.75
CA GLY A 287 -11.66 12.42 7.03
C GLY A 287 -11.93 12.70 8.51
N ARG A 288 -12.65 11.79 9.19
CA ARG A 288 -12.90 11.88 10.65
C ARG A 288 -11.65 11.56 11.45
N LEU A 289 -10.92 10.50 11.08
CA LEU A 289 -9.67 10.10 11.73
C LEU A 289 -8.59 11.19 11.61
N ALA A 290 -8.51 11.86 10.46
CA ALA A 290 -7.68 13.04 10.23
C ALA A 290 -7.96 14.19 11.20
N LYS A 291 -9.26 14.54 11.37
CA LYS A 291 -9.70 15.59 12.31
C LYS A 291 -9.38 15.23 13.75
N LEU A 292 -9.53 13.95 14.11
CA LEU A 292 -9.19 13.41 15.43
C LEU A 292 -7.68 13.17 15.64
N ARG A 293 -6.84 13.60 14.68
CA ARG A 293 -5.37 13.55 14.74
C ARG A 293 -4.78 12.15 14.88
N PHE A 294 -5.47 11.11 14.39
CA PHE A 294 -4.86 9.79 14.18
C PHE A 294 -3.67 9.93 13.24
N ARG A 295 -2.68 9.04 13.37
CA ARG A 295 -1.57 8.95 12.41
C ARG A 295 -2.06 8.19 11.18
N ILE A 296 -2.81 8.87 10.33
CA ILE A 296 -3.24 8.32 9.05
C ILE A 296 -2.17 8.56 7.97
N THR A 297 -2.11 7.64 7.03
CA THR A 297 -1.39 7.75 5.76
C THR A 297 -2.39 7.51 4.62
N LEU A 298 -2.04 7.94 3.40
CA LEU A 298 -2.89 7.83 2.22
C LEU A 298 -2.17 6.96 1.20
N ASN A 299 -2.81 5.91 0.71
CA ASN A 299 -2.18 4.88 -0.11
C ASN A 299 -3.13 4.37 -1.20
N THR A 300 -2.59 3.63 -2.16
CA THR A 300 -3.29 3.12 -3.34
C THR A 300 -3.83 1.71 -3.19
N ASP A 301 -3.21 0.89 -2.35
CA ASP A 301 -3.46 -0.54 -2.25
C ASP A 301 -3.19 -1.27 -3.58
N ASN A 302 -4.17 -1.34 -4.49
CA ASN A 302 -4.03 -2.02 -5.76
C ASN A 302 -4.29 -1.05 -6.93
N ARG A 303 -3.24 -0.48 -7.55
CA ARG A 303 -3.41 0.54 -8.62
C ARG A 303 -4.20 0.04 -9.84
N LEU A 304 -3.96 -1.20 -10.27
CA LEU A 304 -4.67 -1.80 -11.40
C LEU A 304 -6.11 -2.14 -11.01
N MET A 305 -6.28 -2.88 -9.91
CA MET A 305 -7.57 -3.37 -9.44
C MET A 305 -8.53 -2.22 -9.12
N SER A 306 -8.01 -1.16 -8.48
CA SER A 306 -8.80 0.01 -8.11
C SER A 306 -8.82 1.11 -9.18
N GLN A 307 -8.09 0.93 -10.29
CA GLN A 307 -7.87 1.94 -11.32
C GLN A 307 -7.51 3.31 -10.73
N THR A 308 -6.54 3.32 -9.81
CA THR A 308 -6.17 4.49 -9.01
C THR A 308 -4.68 4.84 -9.12
N SER A 309 -4.30 5.99 -8.54
CA SER A 309 -2.94 6.51 -8.43
C SER A 309 -2.83 7.36 -7.16
N MET A 310 -1.61 7.65 -6.70
CA MET A 310 -1.41 8.49 -5.51
C MET A 310 -1.95 9.91 -5.72
N SER A 311 -1.82 10.45 -6.93
CA SER A 311 -2.42 11.74 -7.26
C SER A 311 -3.95 11.69 -7.32
N LEU A 312 -4.55 10.58 -7.75
CA LEU A 312 -6.01 10.42 -7.70
C LEU A 312 -6.50 10.35 -6.25
N GLU A 313 -5.88 9.53 -5.40
CA GLU A 313 -6.23 9.45 -3.97
C GLU A 313 -6.13 10.82 -3.29
N MET A 314 -5.06 11.58 -3.54
CA MET A 314 -4.92 12.94 -3.01
C MET A 314 -5.98 13.89 -3.57
N SER A 315 -6.29 13.81 -4.86
CA SER A 315 -7.31 14.65 -5.50
C SER A 315 -8.70 14.40 -4.93
N GLU A 316 -9.07 13.14 -4.73
CA GLU A 316 -10.36 12.77 -4.13
C GLU A 316 -10.43 13.16 -2.65
N ALA A 317 -9.33 13.03 -1.89
CA ALA A 317 -9.27 13.52 -0.52
C ALA A 317 -9.42 15.05 -0.42
N VAL A 318 -8.80 15.81 -1.33
CA VAL A 318 -8.96 17.28 -1.43
C VAL A 318 -10.42 17.64 -1.70
N LYS A 319 -11.05 17.00 -2.70
CA LYS A 319 -12.46 17.25 -3.05
C LYS A 319 -13.41 16.89 -1.90
N ALA A 320 -13.20 15.74 -1.26
CA ALA A 320 -14.13 15.20 -0.26
C ALA A 320 -14.03 15.90 1.11
N PHE A 321 -12.82 16.34 1.49
CA PHE A 321 -12.57 16.85 2.84
C PHE A 321 -12.09 18.30 2.89
N ASN A 322 -12.01 18.97 1.73
CA ASN A 322 -11.43 20.31 1.58
C ASN A 322 -10.01 20.38 2.15
N TRP A 323 -9.20 19.34 1.91
CA TRP A 323 -7.80 19.34 2.35
C TRP A 323 -7.00 20.37 1.55
N ASP A 324 -6.16 21.11 2.26
CA ASP A 324 -5.19 22.05 1.71
C ASP A 324 -3.80 21.41 1.63
N PHE A 325 -2.80 22.17 1.17
CA PHE A 325 -1.40 21.71 1.19
C PHE A 325 -0.91 21.30 2.58
N THR A 326 -1.41 21.92 3.65
CA THR A 326 -1.02 21.58 5.03
C THR A 326 -1.48 20.18 5.39
N GLU A 327 -2.73 19.84 5.08
CA GLU A 327 -3.28 18.51 5.36
C GLU A 327 -2.63 17.43 4.50
N LEU A 328 -2.37 17.69 3.21
CA LEU A 328 -1.61 16.79 2.34
C LEU A 328 -0.18 16.56 2.85
N GLN A 329 0.54 17.64 3.16
CA GLN A 329 1.90 17.55 3.73
C GLN A 329 1.89 16.76 5.04
N ARG A 330 0.88 16.95 5.90
CA ARG A 330 0.76 16.23 7.17
C ARG A 330 0.64 14.72 6.95
N VAL A 331 -0.23 14.27 6.04
CA VAL A 331 -0.38 12.82 5.78
C VAL A 331 0.85 12.23 5.09
N THR A 332 1.54 12.99 4.22
CA THR A 332 2.84 12.58 3.65
C THR A 332 3.92 12.47 4.73
N ILE A 333 4.03 13.43 5.65
CA ILE A 333 4.98 13.37 6.77
C ILE A 333 4.61 12.23 7.74
N ASN A 334 3.32 11.97 7.97
CA ASN A 334 2.90 10.82 8.77
C ASN A 334 3.40 9.52 8.14
N ALA A 335 3.26 9.36 6.82
CA ALA A 335 3.78 8.21 6.09
C ALA A 335 5.31 8.13 6.23
N MET A 336 6.05 9.21 5.96
CA MET A 336 7.51 9.16 6.08
C MET A 336 8.00 8.87 7.51
N LYS A 337 7.28 9.33 8.54
CA LYS A 337 7.56 9.00 9.95
C LYS A 337 7.22 7.55 10.32
N SER A 338 6.48 6.84 9.47
CA SER A 338 6.03 5.47 9.67
C SER A 338 6.76 4.47 8.78
N ALA A 339 7.55 4.93 7.82
CA ALA A 339 8.40 4.08 7.00
C ALA A 339 9.35 3.22 7.86
N PHE A 340 9.71 2.04 7.37
CA PHE A 340 10.58 1.07 8.05
C PHE A 340 12.07 1.25 7.76
N ILE A 341 12.45 2.25 6.95
CA ILE A 341 13.86 2.65 6.83
C ILE A 341 14.39 3.36 8.09
N PRO A 342 15.72 3.39 8.29
CA PRO A 342 16.34 4.01 9.45
C PRO A 342 15.91 5.47 9.70
N TYR A 343 15.80 5.84 10.97
CA TYR A 343 15.36 7.17 11.39
C TYR A 343 16.11 8.35 10.71
N PRO A 344 17.45 8.36 10.58
CA PRO A 344 18.16 9.45 9.92
C PRO A 344 17.75 9.64 8.45
N GLU A 345 17.47 8.54 7.75
CA GLU A 345 17.04 8.57 6.35
C GLU A 345 15.62 9.12 6.23
N ARG A 346 14.70 8.71 7.11
CA ARG A 346 13.35 9.29 7.20
C ARG A 346 13.40 10.78 7.44
N LEU A 347 14.22 11.22 8.38
CA LEU A 347 14.37 12.64 8.71
C LEU A 347 14.93 13.43 7.52
N LYS A 348 15.93 12.88 6.82
CA LYS A 348 16.49 13.51 5.63
C LYS A 348 15.43 13.73 4.54
N ILE A 349 14.60 12.73 4.24
CA ILE A 349 13.53 12.85 3.24
C ILE A 349 12.48 13.90 3.69
N ILE A 350 12.11 13.90 4.97
CA ILE A 350 11.16 14.90 5.51
C ILE A 350 11.68 16.33 5.34
N GLU A 351 12.91 16.59 5.80
CA GLU A 351 13.44 17.96 5.86
C GLU A 351 13.97 18.46 4.51
N SER A 352 14.50 17.58 3.66
CA SER A 352 15.18 17.99 2.42
C SER A 352 14.31 17.86 1.17
N VAL A 353 13.28 17.01 1.20
CA VAL A 353 12.45 16.71 0.02
C VAL A 353 11.00 17.11 0.28
N ILE A 354 10.37 16.54 1.30
CA ILE A 354 8.92 16.71 1.52
C ILE A 354 8.58 18.15 1.88
N LYS A 355 9.13 18.70 2.97
CA LYS A 355 8.79 20.05 3.41
C LYS A 355 9.12 21.12 2.36
N PRO A 356 10.32 21.15 1.76
CA PRO A 356 10.66 22.13 0.73
C PRO A 356 9.82 21.97 -0.54
N GLY A 357 9.54 20.72 -0.97
CA GLY A 357 8.73 20.46 -2.17
C GLY A 357 7.31 21.00 -2.06
N TYR A 358 6.65 20.75 -0.92
CA TYR A 358 5.34 21.32 -0.64
C TYR A 358 5.37 22.86 -0.56
N GLN A 359 6.34 23.45 0.13
CA GLN A 359 6.45 24.91 0.24
C GLN A 359 6.66 25.58 -1.11
N LYS A 360 7.51 24.99 -1.97
CA LYS A 360 7.76 25.49 -3.32
C LYS A 360 6.47 25.48 -4.14
N ILE A 361 5.79 24.33 -4.22
CA ILE A 361 4.61 24.16 -5.08
C ILE A 361 3.42 24.96 -4.58
N ALA A 362 3.24 25.09 -3.26
CA ALA A 362 2.17 25.91 -2.69
C ALA A 362 2.36 27.42 -2.93
N SER A 363 3.59 27.85 -3.25
CA SER A 363 3.92 29.27 -3.49
C SER A 363 3.87 29.66 -4.97
N GLU A 364 3.57 28.70 -5.86
CA GLU A 364 3.24 28.94 -7.27
C GLU A 364 1.80 29.44 -7.41
#